data_AF-A0A8H7FRF7-F1
#
_entry.id   AF-A0A8H7FRF7-F1
#
_cell.length_a   1.000
_cell.length_b   1.000
_cell.length_c   1.000
_cell.angle_alpha   90.00
_cell.angle_beta   90.00
_cell.angle_gamma   90.00
#
_symmetry.space_group_name_H-M   'P 1'
#
loop_
_entity.id
_entity.type
_entity.pdbx_description
1 polymer ?
#
loop_
_entity_poly.entity_id
_entity_poly.type
_entity_poly.pdbx_seq_one_letter_code
_entity_poly.pdbx_strand_id
1 'polypeptide(L)'
;MSFLSALVTPGFKSGVYAGNFLWHASAFVHFTFLPAKMFRKLTIARTVGDELHHDVMRYLGAINASSAVLAIVRLFQLRAFVRRGRLGTQGDRDLDVLAFTALGVANLSQFCMNVFWARTSGRWIIGRGLDRITVLDTVFSVLDFGSLALVLAGH
;
A
#
# COMPACT_ATOMS: atom_id res chain seq x y z
N MET A 1 -7.63 -25.37 -12.70
CA MET A 1 -7.41 -24.40 -11.61
C MET A 1 -8.48 -23.33 -11.72
N SER A 2 -9.25 -23.08 -10.65
CA SER A 2 -10.21 -21.97 -10.63
C SER A 2 -9.47 -20.64 -10.40
N PHE A 3 -10.04 -19.53 -10.85
CA PHE A 3 -9.48 -18.19 -10.60
C PHE A 3 -9.21 -17.94 -9.11
N LEU A 4 -10.14 -18.36 -8.24
CA LEU A 4 -9.98 -18.27 -6.78
C LEU A 4 -8.77 -19.06 -6.28
N SER A 5 -8.52 -20.27 -6.80
CA SER A 5 -7.36 -21.07 -6.40
C SER A 5 -6.01 -20.44 -6.78
N ALA A 6 -5.97 -19.55 -7.78
CA ALA A 6 -4.75 -18.81 -8.12
C ALA A 6 -4.43 -17.70 -7.11
N LEU A 7 -5.47 -17.08 -6.52
CA LEU A 7 -5.37 -15.96 -5.58
C LEU A 7 -4.88 -16.37 -4.17
N VAL A 8 -4.87 -17.66 -3.86
CA VAL A 8 -4.38 -18.18 -2.56
C VAL A 8 -3.00 -18.83 -2.64
N THR A 9 -2.39 -18.83 -3.82
CA THR A 9 -1.04 -19.37 -3.95
C THR A 9 -0.03 -18.53 -3.16
N PRO A 10 1.00 -19.16 -2.57
CA PRO A 10 2.11 -18.43 -1.97
C PRO A 10 2.79 -17.47 -2.95
N GLY A 11 2.76 -17.80 -4.25
CA GLY A 11 3.24 -16.94 -5.33
C GLY A 11 2.43 -15.65 -5.44
N PHE A 12 1.10 -15.74 -5.41
CA PHE A 12 0.22 -14.57 -5.43
C PHE A 12 0.44 -13.68 -4.20
N LYS A 13 0.41 -14.27 -2.98
CA LYS A 13 0.68 -13.53 -1.72
C LYS A 13 2.05 -12.83 -1.75
N SER A 14 3.07 -13.51 -2.26
CA SER A 14 4.41 -12.92 -2.45
C SER A 14 4.37 -11.72 -3.40
N GLY A 15 3.57 -11.81 -4.48
CA GLY A 15 3.34 -10.69 -5.41
C GLY A 15 2.68 -9.50 -4.72
N VAL A 16 1.63 -9.74 -3.91
CA VAL A 16 0.94 -8.68 -3.16
C VAL A 16 1.87 -8.00 -2.16
N TYR A 17 2.63 -8.77 -1.37
CA TYR A 17 3.61 -8.20 -0.44
C TYR A 17 4.72 -7.42 -1.15
N ALA A 18 5.26 -7.94 -2.25
CA ALA A 18 6.26 -7.24 -3.03
C ALA A 18 5.73 -5.93 -3.63
N GLY A 19 4.49 -5.95 -4.15
CA GLY A 19 3.81 -4.77 -4.66
C GLY A 19 3.60 -3.71 -3.58
N ASN A 20 3.09 -4.10 -2.42
CA ASN A 20 2.93 -3.21 -1.26
C ASN A 20 4.27 -2.61 -0.81
N PHE A 21 5.34 -3.41 -0.74
CA PHE A 21 6.67 -2.90 -0.43
C PHE A 21 7.11 -1.84 -1.44
N LEU A 22 7.03 -2.12 -2.74
CA LEU A 22 7.41 -1.16 -3.78
C LEU A 22 6.56 0.11 -3.73
N TRP A 23 5.27 -0.03 -3.46
CA TRP A 23 4.34 1.09 -3.37
C TRP A 23 4.68 2.02 -2.20
N HIS A 24 4.72 1.46 -0.98
CA HIS A 24 5.01 2.24 0.22
C HIS A 24 6.45 2.75 0.27
N ALA A 25 7.43 1.98 -0.24
CA ALA A 25 8.81 2.46 -0.36
C ALA A 25 8.92 3.61 -1.36
N SER A 26 8.19 3.54 -2.49
CA SER A 26 8.13 4.66 -3.44
C SER A 26 7.51 5.90 -2.81
N ALA A 27 6.40 5.75 -2.07
CA ALA A 27 5.79 6.85 -1.34
C ALA A 27 6.76 7.44 -0.31
N PHE A 28 7.40 6.60 0.51
CA PHE A 28 8.42 7.03 1.46
C PHE A 28 9.53 7.85 0.79
N VAL A 29 10.13 7.35 -0.29
CA VAL A 29 11.23 8.04 -0.96
C VAL A 29 10.78 9.38 -1.54
N HIS A 30 9.66 9.40 -2.26
CA HIS A 30 9.24 10.58 -3.00
C HIS A 30 8.69 11.69 -2.09
N PHE A 31 7.89 11.34 -1.08
CA PHE A 31 7.32 12.34 -0.18
C PHE A 31 8.32 12.82 0.87
N THR A 32 9.24 11.96 1.33
CA THR A 32 10.25 12.33 2.34
C THR A 32 11.41 13.12 1.74
N PHE A 33 12.00 12.65 0.64
CA PHE A 33 13.23 13.26 0.12
C PHE A 33 12.99 14.23 -1.03
N LEU A 34 11.82 14.17 -1.69
CA LEU A 34 11.49 15.01 -2.83
C LEU A 34 10.19 15.82 -2.66
N PRO A 35 9.93 16.45 -1.49
CA PRO A 35 8.65 17.10 -1.20
C PRO A 35 8.33 18.22 -2.19
N ALA A 36 9.30 19.06 -2.57
CA ALA A 36 9.10 20.12 -3.57
C ALA A 36 8.68 19.58 -4.96
N LYS A 37 9.19 18.41 -5.35
CA LYS A 37 8.81 17.74 -6.60
C LYS A 37 7.38 17.20 -6.50
N MET A 38 7.04 16.58 -5.38
CA MET A 38 5.70 16.03 -5.14
C MET A 38 4.65 17.13 -5.02
N PHE A 39 4.95 18.23 -4.33
CA PHE A 39 4.07 19.39 -4.22
C PHE A 39 3.70 19.96 -5.60
N ARG A 40 4.69 20.20 -6.46
CA ARG A 40 4.44 20.67 -7.84
C ARG A 40 3.66 19.67 -8.69
N LYS A 41 3.82 18.37 -8.43
CA LYS A 41 3.12 17.32 -9.17
C LYS A 41 1.65 17.20 -8.75
N LEU A 42 1.38 17.35 -7.46
CA LEU A 42 0.07 17.06 -6.86
C LEU A 42 -0.81 18.29 -6.70
N THR A 43 -0.25 19.50 -6.78
CA THR A 43 -1.00 20.75 -6.60
C THR A 43 -1.03 21.56 -7.90
N ILE A 44 -2.05 22.42 -8.03
CA ILE A 44 -2.18 23.38 -9.14
C ILE A 44 -1.22 24.57 -8.93
N ALA A 45 -0.74 24.76 -7.70
CA ALA A 45 0.22 25.78 -7.36
C ALA A 45 1.55 25.50 -8.08
N ARG A 46 1.95 26.41 -8.97
CA ARG A 46 3.27 26.37 -9.62
C ARG A 46 4.39 26.86 -8.70
N THR A 47 4.05 27.31 -7.50
CA THR A 47 5.02 27.70 -6.47
C THR A 47 5.59 26.46 -5.80
N VAL A 48 6.86 26.53 -5.42
CA VAL A 48 7.45 25.57 -4.49
C VAL A 48 6.71 25.77 -3.16
N GLY A 49 6.12 24.71 -2.59
CA GLY A 49 5.36 24.81 -1.34
C GLY A 49 6.18 25.50 -0.25
N ASP A 50 5.50 26.12 0.71
CA ASP A 50 6.19 26.69 1.88
C ASP A 50 6.83 25.57 2.74
N GLU A 51 7.63 25.96 3.73
CA GLU A 51 8.33 25.02 4.61
C GLU A 51 7.36 24.08 5.34
N LEU A 52 6.20 24.60 5.76
CA LEU A 52 5.16 23.81 6.42
C LEU A 52 4.64 22.70 5.51
N HIS A 53 4.35 22.99 4.25
CA HIS A 53 3.90 21.98 3.28
C HIS A 53 4.96 20.90 3.05
N HIS A 54 6.25 21.27 3.01
CA HIS A 54 7.33 20.30 2.87
C HIS A 54 7.47 19.41 4.09
N ASP A 55 7.32 19.94 5.30
CA ASP A 55 7.39 19.16 6.53
C ASP A 55 6.22 18.19 6.66
N VAL A 56 5.01 18.62 6.28
CA VAL A 56 3.85 17.73 6.20
C VAL A 56 4.10 16.61 5.19
N MET A 57 4.64 16.91 4.00
CA MET A 57 4.97 15.87 3.02
C MET A 57 6.02 14.89 3.55
N ARG A 58 7.04 15.38 4.26
CA ARG A 58 8.04 14.51 4.89
C ARG A 58 7.43 13.57 5.90
N TYR A 59 6.54 14.09 6.74
CA TYR A 59 5.83 13.29 7.73
C TYR A 59 4.94 12.22 7.08
N LEU A 60 4.20 12.59 6.03
CA LEU A 60 3.38 11.65 5.26
C LEU A 60 4.23 10.56 4.58
N GLY A 61 5.39 10.93 4.04
CA GLY A 61 6.35 9.98 3.51
C GLY A 61 6.84 9.01 4.58
N ALA A 62 7.30 9.53 5.73
CA ALA A 62 7.84 8.74 6.83
C ALA A 62 6.85 7.69 7.37
N ILE A 63 5.55 8.01 7.42
CA ILE A 63 4.51 7.04 7.86
C ILE A 63 4.46 5.80 6.95
N ASN A 64 4.77 5.94 5.65
CA ASN A 64 4.77 4.80 4.74
C ASN A 64 5.95 3.83 4.98
N ALA A 65 6.98 4.24 5.73
CA ALA A 65 8.13 3.38 6.01
C ALA A 65 7.73 2.12 6.80
N SER A 66 6.80 2.24 7.75
CA SER A 66 6.35 1.09 8.55
C SER A 66 5.63 0.05 7.69
N SER A 67 4.74 0.48 6.79
CA SER A 67 4.05 -0.41 5.85
C SER A 67 5.03 -1.08 4.89
N ALA A 68 6.03 -0.34 4.39
CA ALA A 68 7.08 -0.92 3.55
C ALA A 68 7.87 -2.00 4.30
N VAL A 69 8.28 -1.72 5.54
CA VAL A 69 9.00 -2.69 6.40
C VAL A 69 8.13 -3.92 6.68
N LEU A 70 6.86 -3.74 7.02
CA LEU A 70 5.94 -4.85 7.26
C LEU A 70 5.82 -5.75 6.03
N ALA A 71 5.60 -5.16 4.86
CA ALA A 71 5.44 -5.89 3.60
C ALA A 71 6.71 -6.69 3.23
N ILE A 72 7.90 -6.09 3.36
CA ILE A 72 9.15 -6.79 3.01
C ILE A 72 9.51 -7.89 4.00
N VAL A 73 9.28 -7.66 5.30
CA VAL A 73 9.51 -8.69 6.34
C VAL A 73 8.61 -9.89 6.08
N ARG A 74 7.32 -9.66 5.79
CA ARG A 74 6.40 -10.75 5.44
C ARG A 74 6.76 -11.47 4.16
N LEU A 75 7.20 -10.75 3.12
CA LEU A 75 7.70 -11.38 1.89
C LEU A 75 8.85 -12.36 2.18
N PHE A 76 9.81 -11.96 3.01
CA PHE A 76 10.94 -12.83 3.37
C PHE A 76 10.52 -14.02 4.24
N GLN A 77 9.63 -13.80 5.21
CA GLN A 77 9.10 -14.87 6.05
C GLN A 77 8.32 -15.90 5.23
N LEU A 78 7.43 -15.45 4.35
CA LEU A 78 6.67 -16.33 3.45
C LEU A 78 7.62 -17.17 2.59
N ARG A 79 8.62 -16.56 1.96
CA ARG A 79 9.64 -17.28 1.17
C ARG A 79 10.41 -18.30 2.02
N ALA A 80 10.72 -17.96 3.28
CA ALA A 80 11.38 -18.89 4.19
C ALA A 80 10.46 -20.07 4.56
N PHE A 81 9.17 -19.84 4.78
CA PHE A 81 8.20 -20.91 5.07
C PHE A 81 7.98 -21.84 3.88
N VAL A 82 7.87 -21.28 2.66
CA VAL A 82 7.81 -22.06 1.41
C VAL A 82 9.02 -22.99 1.31
N ARG A 83 10.24 -22.46 1.49
CA ARG A 83 11.48 -23.25 1.41
C ARG A 83 11.57 -24.35 2.47
N ARG A 84 10.96 -24.15 3.64
CA ARG A 84 10.96 -25.10 4.75
C ARG A 84 9.78 -26.08 4.72
N GLY A 85 8.87 -25.97 3.76
CA GLY A 85 7.66 -26.79 3.70
C GLY A 85 6.68 -26.55 4.86
N ARG A 86 6.70 -25.36 5.48
CA ARG A 86 5.87 -24.99 6.66
C ARG A 86 4.70 -24.06 6.35
N LEU A 87 4.25 -24.05 5.09
CA LEU A 87 3.13 -23.23 4.66
C LEU A 87 1.83 -23.66 5.35
N GLY A 88 1.00 -22.68 5.71
CA GLY A 88 -0.35 -22.94 6.25
C GLY A 88 -0.39 -23.34 7.73
N THR A 89 0.72 -23.20 8.47
CA THR A 89 0.67 -23.28 9.94
C THR A 89 -0.16 -22.14 10.52
N GLN A 90 -0.80 -22.35 11.67
CA GLN A 90 -1.61 -21.32 12.33
C GLN A 90 -0.85 -19.99 12.50
N GLY A 91 0.42 -20.05 12.90
CA GLY A 91 1.25 -18.86 13.05
C GLY A 91 1.53 -18.11 11.74
N ASP A 92 1.59 -18.81 10.59
CA ASP A 92 1.71 -18.14 9.28
C ASP A 92 0.41 -17.42 8.90
N ARG A 93 -0.74 -18.05 9.18
CA ARG A 93 -2.06 -17.45 8.97
C ARG A 93 -2.27 -16.20 9.81
N ASP A 94 -1.95 -16.25 11.10
CA ASP A 94 -2.11 -15.10 12.01
C ASP A 94 -1.27 -13.90 11.55
N LEU A 95 -0.04 -14.16 11.07
CA LEU A 95 0.83 -13.13 10.51
C LEU A 95 0.30 -12.56 9.19
N ASP A 96 -0.30 -13.40 8.32
CA ASP A 96 -0.97 -12.94 7.11
C ASP A 96 -2.20 -12.07 7.44
N VAL A 97 -3.02 -12.47 8.41
CA VAL A 97 -4.18 -11.69 8.86
C VAL A 97 -3.74 -10.32 9.34
N LEU A 98 -2.74 -10.26 10.22
CA LEU A 98 -2.20 -8.99 10.72
C LEU A 98 -1.67 -8.11 9.59
N ALA A 99 -0.85 -8.69 8.70
CA ALA A 99 -0.18 -7.94 7.66
C ALA A 99 -1.16 -7.41 6.61
N PHE A 100 -2.06 -8.24 6.09
CA PHE A 100 -3.07 -7.80 5.12
C PHE A 100 -4.06 -6.81 5.71
N THR A 101 -4.40 -6.94 7.00
CA THR A 101 -5.23 -5.93 7.69
C THR A 101 -4.51 -4.59 7.75
N ALA A 102 -3.26 -4.57 8.21
CA ALA A 102 -2.51 -3.32 8.36
C ALA A 102 -2.22 -2.64 7.02
N LEU A 103 -1.81 -3.40 6.00
CA LEU A 103 -1.57 -2.88 4.64
C LEU A 103 -2.86 -2.42 3.98
N GLY A 104 -3.93 -3.22 4.07
CA GLY A 104 -5.24 -2.87 3.53
C GLY A 104 -5.80 -1.59 4.15
N VAL A 105 -5.69 -1.43 5.47
CA VAL A 105 -6.09 -0.19 6.17
C VAL A 105 -5.23 0.99 5.73
N ALA A 106 -3.91 0.81 5.60
CA ALA A 106 -3.02 1.88 5.13
C ALA A 106 -3.44 2.38 3.74
N ASN A 107 -3.61 1.47 2.77
CA ASN A 107 -4.03 1.80 1.41
C ASN A 107 -5.45 2.38 1.35
N LEU A 108 -6.41 1.77 2.07
CA LEU A 108 -7.78 2.26 2.13
C LEU A 108 -7.89 3.66 2.73
N SER A 109 -7.11 3.96 3.77
CA SER A 109 -7.12 5.29 4.40
C SER A 109 -6.65 6.37 3.42
N GLN A 110 -5.61 6.10 2.62
CA GLN A 110 -5.12 7.02 1.58
C GLN A 110 -6.16 7.20 0.46
N PHE A 111 -6.79 6.11 0.01
CA PHE A 111 -7.89 6.17 -0.94
C PHE A 111 -9.06 7.02 -0.43
N CYS A 112 -9.53 6.78 0.80
CA CYS A 112 -10.65 7.52 1.39
C CYS A 112 -10.35 9.01 1.49
N MET A 113 -9.14 9.38 1.91
CA MET A 113 -8.70 10.78 1.94
C MET A 113 -8.75 11.41 0.55
N ASN A 114 -8.26 10.71 -0.48
CA ASN A 114 -8.29 11.20 -1.84
C ASN A 114 -9.73 11.34 -2.39
N VAL A 115 -10.62 10.39 -2.10
CA VAL A 115 -11.98 10.37 -2.68
C VAL A 115 -12.96 11.29 -1.95
N PHE A 116 -12.92 11.35 -0.62
CA PHE A 116 -13.92 12.10 0.15
C PHE A 116 -13.47 13.54 0.44
N TRP A 117 -12.17 13.77 0.60
CA TRP A 117 -11.63 15.09 0.96
C TRP A 117 -11.05 15.85 -0.24
N ALA A 118 -10.18 15.21 -1.02
CA ALA A 118 -9.56 15.90 -2.16
C ALA A 118 -10.61 16.22 -3.24
N ARG A 119 -11.62 15.36 -3.44
CA ARG A 119 -12.77 15.59 -4.33
C ARG A 119 -13.51 16.87 -4.08
N THR A 120 -13.95 17.05 -2.85
CA THR A 120 -14.88 18.12 -2.47
C THR A 120 -14.19 19.47 -2.39
N SER A 121 -12.88 19.48 -2.11
CA SER A 121 -12.08 20.70 -1.99
C SER A 121 -11.58 21.28 -3.32
N GLY A 122 -11.88 20.64 -4.46
CA GLY A 122 -11.36 21.07 -5.79
C GLY A 122 -9.84 20.93 -5.93
N ARG A 123 -9.17 20.42 -4.89
CA ARG A 123 -7.75 20.03 -4.87
C ARG A 123 -7.57 18.59 -5.34
N TRP A 124 -8.57 18.08 -6.05
CA TRP A 124 -8.61 16.68 -6.41
C TRP A 124 -7.57 16.37 -7.47
N ILE A 125 -6.67 15.45 -7.12
CA ILE A 125 -5.75 14.83 -8.05
C ILE A 125 -6.52 13.99 -9.10
N ILE A 126 -7.69 13.40 -8.76
CA ILE A 126 -8.58 12.75 -9.73
C ILE A 126 -9.51 13.81 -10.34
N GLY A 127 -9.41 13.95 -11.66
CA GLY A 127 -10.17 14.95 -12.43
C GLY A 127 -9.40 15.51 -13.62
N ARG A 128 -8.08 15.23 -13.73
CA ARG A 128 -7.26 15.52 -14.92
C ARG A 128 -6.67 14.24 -15.57
N GLY A 129 -7.18 13.07 -15.19
CA GLY A 129 -6.72 11.74 -15.59
C GLY A 129 -6.88 10.72 -14.44
N LEU A 130 -6.57 9.45 -14.71
CA LEU A 130 -6.43 8.42 -13.67
C LEU A 130 -5.22 8.78 -12.79
N ASP A 131 -5.47 9.34 -11.61
CA ASP A 131 -4.40 9.58 -10.63
C ASP A 131 -3.80 8.24 -10.19
N ARG A 132 -2.53 8.04 -10.55
CA ARG A 132 -1.82 6.78 -10.29
C ARG A 132 -1.74 6.48 -8.80
N ILE A 133 -1.68 7.49 -7.93
CA ILE A 133 -1.61 7.29 -6.48
C ILE A 133 -2.91 6.67 -5.99
N THR A 134 -4.04 7.36 -6.22
CA THR A 134 -5.35 6.85 -5.78
C THR A 134 -5.68 5.50 -6.40
N VAL A 135 -5.34 5.27 -7.68
CA VAL A 135 -5.55 3.97 -8.33
C VAL A 135 -4.75 2.86 -7.64
N LEU A 136 -3.48 3.11 -7.33
CA LEU A 136 -2.64 2.12 -6.66
C LEU A 136 -3.12 1.85 -5.23
N ASP A 137 -3.54 2.87 -4.49
CA ASP A 137 -4.15 2.72 -3.17
C ASP A 137 -5.43 1.86 -3.24
N THR A 138 -6.29 2.09 -4.23
CA THR A 138 -7.49 1.25 -4.44
C THR A 138 -7.10 -0.18 -4.77
N VAL A 139 -6.17 -0.38 -5.71
CA VAL A 139 -5.75 -1.71 -6.14
C VAL A 139 -5.16 -2.49 -4.98
N PHE A 140 -4.21 -1.92 -4.23
CA PHE A 140 -3.61 -2.61 -3.10
C PHE A 140 -4.59 -2.83 -1.96
N SER A 141 -5.48 -1.88 -1.67
CA SER A 141 -6.57 -2.08 -0.70
C SER A 141 -7.45 -3.29 -1.07
N VAL A 142 -7.87 -3.40 -2.33
CA VAL A 142 -8.66 -4.55 -2.81
C VAL A 142 -7.87 -5.85 -2.73
N LEU A 143 -6.59 -5.85 -3.12
CA LEU A 143 -5.74 -7.04 -3.06
C LEU A 143 -5.48 -7.49 -1.61
N ASP A 144 -5.26 -6.56 -0.70
CA ASP A 144 -4.99 -6.83 0.71
C ASP A 144 -6.24 -7.38 1.41
N PHE A 145 -7.39 -6.71 1.29
CA PHE A 145 -8.64 -7.20 1.87
C PHE A 145 -9.15 -8.47 1.20
N GLY A 146 -8.94 -8.62 -0.11
CA GLY A 146 -9.22 -9.87 -0.81
C GLY A 146 -8.37 -11.03 -0.28
N SER A 147 -7.06 -10.80 -0.10
CA SER A 147 -6.16 -11.80 0.47
C SER A 147 -6.50 -12.13 1.91
N LEU A 148 -6.86 -11.12 2.72
CA LEU A 148 -7.34 -11.29 4.09
C LEU A 148 -8.59 -12.17 4.13
N ALA A 149 -9.61 -11.86 3.32
CA ALA A 149 -10.85 -12.63 3.27
C ALA A 149 -10.60 -14.09 2.92
N LEU A 150 -9.67 -14.35 1.99
CA LEU A 150 -9.27 -15.71 1.62
C LEU A 150 -8.56 -16.45 2.76
N VAL A 151 -7.63 -15.79 3.46
CA VAL A 151 -6.96 -16.38 4.63
C VAL A 151 -7.96 -16.72 5.74
N LEU A 152 -8.91 -15.82 6.02
CA LEU A 152 -9.98 -16.03 7.01
C LEU A 152 -10.95 -17.14 6.60
N ALA A 153 -11.21 -17.32 5.30
CA ALA A 153 -12.00 -18.42 4.76
C ALA A 153 -11.26 -19.77 4.80
N GLY A 154 -10.01 -19.79 5.28
CA GLY A 154 -9.22 -21.02 5.40
C GLY A 154 -8.52 -21.44 4.10
N HIS A 155 -8.31 -20.50 3.17
CA HIS A 155 -7.55 -20.73 1.95
C HIS A 155 -6.08 -20.25 2.06
#